data_AF-A0A372R5A9-F1
#
_entry.id   AF-A0A372R5A9-F1
#
_cell.length_a   1.000
_cell.length_b   1.000
_cell.length_c   1.000
_cell.angle_alpha   90.00
_cell.angle_beta   90.00
_cell.angle_gamma   90.00
#
_symmetry.space_group_name_H-M   'P 1'
#
loop_
_entity.id
_entity.type
_entity.pdbx_description
1 polymer ?
#
loop_
_entity_poly.entity_id
_entity_poly.type
_entity_poly.pdbx_seq_one_letter_code
_entity_poly.pdbx_strand_id
1 'polypeptide(L)'
;MFLIHCYKGYLWFNFIFGYMFFQVSISDFAKHDTGYARIKLSFHQDDGNKNQIENYLDSVFGGVYKINIIETTSNKNPKKKIKKFLALKDDQPCDDFKIIYIHGSPSRVNHTGKVEKYPDVRHISYEEIKSKLFVFL
;
A
#
# COMPACT_ATOMS: atom_id res chain seq x y z
N MET A 1 19.83 -2.37 -6.31
CA MET A 1 18.43 -2.49 -5.83
C MET A 1 18.34 -1.81 -4.48
N PHE A 2 17.48 -0.80 -4.32
CA PHE A 2 17.34 -0.06 -3.07
C PHE A 2 15.97 -0.34 -2.46
N LEU A 3 15.94 -0.94 -1.26
CA LEU A 3 14.78 -0.90 -0.38
C LEU A 3 14.89 0.38 0.46
N ILE A 4 13.78 1.12 0.57
CA ILE A 4 13.66 2.27 1.46
C ILE A 4 12.54 2.00 2.46
N HIS A 5 12.80 2.31 3.73
CA HIS A 5 11.90 2.11 4.86
C HIS A 5 10.89 3.26 4.90
N CYS A 6 9.59 2.96 4.88
CA CYS A 6 8.53 3.96 4.65
C CYS A 6 7.83 4.48 5.92
N TYR A 7 8.22 4.05 7.13
CA TYR A 7 7.77 4.70 8.37
C TYR A 7 8.71 4.42 9.55
N LYS A 8 9.34 5.47 10.09
CA LYS A 8 10.40 5.38 11.12
C LYS A 8 9.95 4.66 12.41
N GLY A 9 8.68 4.73 12.77
CA GLY A 9 8.10 4.07 13.94
C GLY A 9 7.65 2.61 13.73
N TYR A 10 7.92 1.99 12.57
CA TYR A 10 7.37 0.68 12.21
C TYR A 10 8.43 -0.41 12.05
N LEU A 11 8.25 -1.55 12.71
CA LEU A 11 9.11 -2.73 12.49
C LEU A 11 8.84 -3.35 11.10
N TRP A 12 9.79 -3.09 10.21
CA TRP A 12 10.38 -4.07 9.27
C TRP A 12 9.55 -4.58 8.08
N PHE A 13 8.27 -4.23 7.95
CA PHE A 13 7.40 -4.85 6.93
C PHE A 13 6.81 -3.91 5.86
N ASN A 14 7.24 -2.66 5.78
CA ASN A 14 6.83 -1.71 4.73
C ASN A 14 8.02 -1.37 3.82
N PHE A 15 7.89 -1.59 2.52
CA PHE A 15 8.93 -1.27 1.52
C PHE A 15 8.33 -0.84 0.18
N ILE A 16 9.15 -0.20 -0.66
CA ILE A 16 8.80 0.17 -2.04
C ILE A 16 9.83 -0.40 -3.03
N PHE A 17 9.33 -0.84 -4.19
CA PHE A 17 10.15 -1.27 -5.33
C PHE A 17 9.46 -0.84 -6.62
N GLY A 18 10.11 0.01 -7.42
CA GLY A 18 9.48 0.62 -8.58
C GLY A 18 8.25 1.43 -8.17
N TYR A 19 7.16 1.34 -8.93
CA TYR A 19 5.86 1.93 -8.58
C TYR A 19 5.03 1.09 -7.58
N MET A 20 5.60 0.07 -6.95
CA MET A 20 4.88 -0.87 -6.09
C MET A 20 5.24 -0.65 -4.60
N PHE A 21 4.28 -0.17 -3.81
CA PHE A 21 4.37 -0.13 -2.36
C PHE A 21 3.83 -1.43 -1.75
N PHE A 22 4.60 -2.01 -0.83
CA PHE A 22 4.30 -3.27 -0.17
C PHE A 22 4.17 -3.07 1.35
N GLN A 23 3.08 -3.61 1.91
CA GLN A 23 2.93 -3.87 3.34
C GLN A 23 2.85 -5.40 3.54
N VAL A 24 3.67 -5.95 4.44
CA VAL A 24 3.76 -7.40 4.70
C VAL A 24 3.26 -7.73 6.11
N SER A 25 2.62 -8.88 6.27
CA SER A 25 2.38 -9.44 7.61
C SER A 25 2.08 -10.93 7.60
N ILE A 26 2.46 -11.62 8.68
CA ILE A 26 1.97 -12.96 9.02
C ILE A 26 0.49 -12.98 9.48
N SER A 27 -0.13 -11.81 9.64
CA SER A 27 -1.56 -11.65 9.97
C SER A 27 -2.40 -11.28 8.75
N ASP A 28 -3.69 -11.60 8.78
CA ASP A 28 -4.63 -11.05 7.81
C ASP A 28 -4.76 -9.51 7.94
N PHE A 29 -5.06 -8.84 6.83
CA PHE A 29 -5.17 -7.38 6.78
C PHE A 29 -6.30 -6.82 7.65
N ALA A 30 -7.35 -7.61 7.95
CA ALA A 30 -8.44 -7.14 8.79
C ALA A 30 -7.96 -6.93 10.25
N LYS A 31 -7.18 -7.87 10.78
CA LYS A 31 -6.45 -7.71 12.06
C LYS A 31 -5.31 -6.69 11.94
N HIS A 32 -4.53 -6.73 10.86
CA HIS A 32 -3.28 -5.97 10.76
C HIS A 32 -3.46 -4.45 10.58
N ASP A 33 -4.43 -3.95 9.79
CA ASP A 33 -4.70 -2.50 9.66
C ASP A 33 -5.39 -1.94 10.94
N THR A 34 -4.66 -1.93 12.05
CA THR A 34 -5.05 -1.47 13.39
C THR A 34 -3.85 -0.80 14.08
N GLY A 35 -4.07 0.00 15.15
CA GLY A 35 -2.98 0.70 15.86
C GLY A 35 -2.04 1.50 14.94
N TYR A 36 -0.73 1.28 15.09
CA TYR A 36 0.34 1.81 14.25
C TYR A 36 0.54 1.07 12.91
N ALA A 37 -0.11 -0.08 12.72
CA ALA A 37 -0.05 -0.90 11.51
C ALA A 37 -1.10 -0.53 10.44
N ARG A 38 -1.87 0.55 10.67
CA ARG A 38 -2.87 1.07 9.73
C ARG A 38 -2.20 1.57 8.45
N ILE A 39 -2.63 1.06 7.29
CA ILE A 39 -2.00 1.35 5.99
C ILE A 39 -1.97 2.85 5.66
N LYS A 40 -2.94 3.62 6.17
CA LYS A 40 -3.01 5.08 6.00
C LYS A 40 -1.87 5.87 6.67
N LEU A 41 -1.09 5.24 7.56
CA LEU A 41 0.04 5.88 8.24
C LEU A 41 1.30 5.93 7.35
N SER A 42 1.47 4.96 6.45
CA SER A 42 2.53 4.97 5.42
C SER A 42 2.43 6.14 4.44
N PHE A 43 1.26 6.78 4.37
CA PHE A 43 0.98 7.96 3.55
C PHE A 43 0.84 9.25 4.39
N HIS A 44 1.11 9.19 5.70
CA HIS A 44 1.01 10.34 6.58
C HIS A 44 2.17 11.32 6.34
N GLN A 45 1.86 12.60 6.47
CA GLN A 45 2.80 13.70 6.34
C GLN A 45 3.13 14.20 7.75
N ASP A 46 4.16 13.63 8.36
CA ASP A 46 4.58 13.97 9.74
C ASP A 46 5.32 15.33 9.78
N ASP A 47 6.29 15.50 8.88
CA ASP A 47 7.35 16.54 8.94
C ASP A 47 7.20 17.64 7.86
N GLY A 48 6.38 17.44 6.82
CA GLY A 48 6.25 18.37 5.69
C GLY A 48 5.40 17.83 4.53
N ASN A 49 5.27 18.62 3.46
CA ASN A 49 4.29 18.48 2.35
C ASN A 49 4.30 17.16 1.54
N LYS A 50 5.15 16.18 1.88
CA LYS A 50 5.27 14.87 1.22
C LYS A 50 5.61 13.77 2.22
N ASN A 51 4.98 12.60 2.05
CA ASN A 51 5.31 11.39 2.79
C ASN A 51 6.53 10.67 2.17
N GLN A 52 7.05 9.64 2.84
CA GLN A 52 8.27 8.94 2.41
C GLN A 52 8.12 8.17 1.09
N ILE A 53 6.88 7.80 0.71
CA ILE A 53 6.58 7.14 -0.57
C ILE A 53 6.61 8.17 -1.71
N GLU A 54 6.00 9.34 -1.49
CA GLU A 54 6.01 10.46 -2.45
C GLU A 54 7.44 10.95 -2.72
N ASN A 55 8.24 11.16 -1.67
CA ASN A 55 9.64 11.56 -1.79
C ASN A 55 10.51 10.54 -2.56
N TYR A 56 10.23 9.24 -2.41
CA TYR A 56 10.87 8.19 -3.21
C TYR A 56 10.51 8.29 -4.70
N LEU A 57 9.21 8.46 -5.01
CA LEU A 57 8.73 8.50 -6.39
C LEU A 57 9.29 9.73 -7.15
N ASP A 58 9.29 10.90 -6.51
CA ASP A 58 9.97 12.10 -7.03
C ASP A 58 11.45 11.81 -7.33
N SER A 59 12.17 11.22 -6.37
CA SER A 59 13.62 11.01 -6.45
C SER A 59 14.04 9.98 -7.51
N VAL A 60 13.18 9.00 -7.81
CA VAL A 60 13.50 7.88 -8.72
C VAL A 60 12.91 8.07 -10.12
N PHE A 61 11.78 8.77 -10.25
CA PHE A 61 11.03 8.90 -11.51
C PHE A 61 10.82 10.34 -11.99
N GLY A 62 11.26 11.35 -11.22
CA GLY A 62 11.14 12.77 -11.53
C GLY A 62 9.71 13.31 -11.53
N GLY A 63 9.55 14.63 -11.50
CA GLY A 63 8.25 15.26 -11.32
C GLY A 63 7.73 15.17 -9.87
N VAL A 64 6.49 15.57 -9.65
CA VAL A 64 5.89 15.77 -8.32
C VAL A 64 4.76 14.76 -8.10
N TYR A 65 5.03 13.70 -7.32
CA TYR A 65 4.04 12.70 -6.95
C TYR A 65 3.22 13.08 -5.72
N LYS A 66 1.93 12.73 -5.71
CA LYS A 66 1.00 12.90 -4.57
C LYS A 66 0.09 11.66 -4.48
N ILE A 67 -0.16 11.11 -3.30
CA ILE A 67 -0.97 9.88 -3.12
C ILE A 67 -2.12 10.15 -2.14
N ASN A 68 -3.28 10.50 -2.69
CA ASN A 68 -4.45 10.90 -1.94
C ASN A 68 -5.33 9.70 -1.55
N ILE A 69 -5.75 9.62 -0.29
CA ILE A 69 -6.70 8.59 0.19
C ILE A 69 -8.13 9.14 0.14
N ILE A 70 -8.86 8.81 -0.92
CA ILE A 70 -10.26 9.25 -1.13
C ILE A 70 -11.20 8.30 -0.39
N GLU A 71 -11.99 8.82 0.56
CA GLU A 71 -12.99 8.03 1.28
C GLU A 71 -14.41 8.24 0.70
N THR A 72 -14.98 7.17 0.15
CA THR A 72 -16.32 7.13 -0.44
C THR A 72 -17.25 6.23 0.37
N THR A 73 -18.56 6.32 0.12
CA THR A 73 -19.57 5.44 0.71
C THR A 73 -19.85 4.26 -0.23
N SER A 74 -20.04 3.05 0.30
CA SER A 74 -20.37 1.87 -0.52
C SER A 74 -21.80 1.94 -1.05
N ASN A 75 -21.97 1.90 -2.37
CA ASN A 75 -23.28 1.82 -3.04
C ASN A 75 -24.10 0.58 -2.60
N LYS A 76 -23.44 -0.48 -2.12
CA LYS A 76 -24.11 -1.71 -1.61
C LYS A 76 -24.51 -1.62 -0.14
N ASN A 77 -23.91 -0.71 0.64
CA ASN A 77 -24.19 -0.53 2.06
C ASN A 77 -23.77 0.87 2.51
N PRO A 78 -24.70 1.84 2.66
CA PRO A 78 -24.38 3.21 3.03
C PRO A 78 -23.65 3.41 4.37
N LYS A 79 -23.65 2.39 5.25
CA LYS A 79 -22.88 2.41 6.52
C LYS A 79 -21.41 1.99 6.34
N LYS A 80 -21.04 1.40 5.20
CA LYS A 80 -19.67 0.96 4.91
C LYS A 80 -18.93 2.02 4.09
N LYS A 81 -17.77 2.44 4.60
CA LYS A 81 -16.85 3.35 3.92
C LYS A 81 -15.79 2.57 3.14
N ILE A 82 -15.51 3.04 1.93
CA ILE A 82 -14.50 2.52 1.01
C ILE A 82 -13.40 3.57 0.91
N LYS A 83 -12.14 3.15 1.03
CA LYS A 83 -10.96 3.99 0.84
C LYS A 83 -10.28 3.60 -0.46
N LYS A 84 -10.21 4.54 -1.37
CA LYS A 84 -9.45 4.44 -2.62
C LYS A 84 -8.16 5.25 -2.56
N PHE A 85 -7.19 4.89 -3.38
CA PHE A 85 -5.92 5.61 -3.50
C PHE A 85 -5.81 6.23 -4.89
N LEU A 86 -5.73 7.56 -4.95
CA LEU A 86 -5.46 8.32 -6.17
C LEU A 86 -4.01 8.78 -6.14
N ALA A 87 -3.16 8.10 -6.90
CA ALA A 87 -1.83 8.59 -7.20
C ALA A 87 -1.90 9.61 -8.34
N LEU A 88 -1.22 10.73 -8.15
CA LEU A 88 -1.00 11.78 -9.14
C LEU A 88 0.50 11.93 -9.40
N LYS A 89 0.87 12.27 -10.63
CA LYS A 89 2.19 12.80 -11.01
C LYS A 89 1.96 14.13 -11.73
N ASP A 90 2.58 15.20 -11.27
CA ASP A 90 2.44 16.55 -11.85
C ASP A 90 0.95 16.96 -12.01
N ASP A 91 0.17 16.61 -10.98
CA ASP A 91 -1.29 16.74 -10.86
C ASP A 91 -2.15 16.00 -11.92
N GLN A 92 -1.55 15.13 -12.74
CA GLN A 92 -2.24 14.16 -13.60
C GLN A 92 -2.38 12.77 -12.94
N PRO A 93 -3.45 11.99 -13.20
CA PRO A 93 -3.59 10.62 -12.69
C PRO A 93 -2.44 9.68 -13.10
N CYS A 94 -2.03 8.81 -12.18
CA CYS A 94 -0.92 7.86 -12.38
C CYS A 94 -1.32 6.43 -11.96
N ASP A 95 -1.90 5.66 -12.90
CA ASP A 95 -2.36 4.27 -12.67
C ASP A 95 -1.22 3.25 -12.49
N ASP A 96 0.04 3.68 -12.64
CA ASP A 96 1.20 2.83 -12.44
C ASP A 96 1.47 2.51 -10.97
N PHE A 97 1.05 3.39 -10.04
CA PHE A 97 1.25 3.17 -8.62
C PHE A 97 0.34 2.06 -8.07
N LYS A 98 0.94 1.07 -7.40
CA LYS A 98 0.26 -0.15 -6.95
C LYS A 98 0.53 -0.40 -5.47
N ILE A 99 -0.54 -0.61 -4.71
CA ILE A 99 -0.46 -0.96 -3.28
C ILE A 99 -0.72 -2.46 -3.12
N ILE A 100 0.18 -3.12 -2.42
CA ILE A 100 0.23 -4.58 -2.32
C ILE A 100 0.31 -4.98 -0.85
N TYR A 101 -0.55 -5.92 -0.45
CA TYR A 101 -0.50 -6.56 0.86
C TYR A 101 -0.02 -8.00 0.72
N ILE A 102 1.20 -8.30 1.17
CA ILE A 102 1.73 -9.67 1.18
C ILE A 102 1.33 -10.34 2.49
N HIS A 103 0.56 -11.42 2.39
CA HIS A 103 0.38 -12.34 3.51
C HIS A 103 1.58 -13.29 3.61
N GLY A 104 2.30 -13.20 4.71
CA GLY A 104 3.54 -13.94 4.99
C GLY A 104 3.34 -15.35 5.54
N SER A 105 2.10 -15.80 5.76
CA SER A 105 1.80 -17.20 6.12
C SER A 105 1.18 -17.94 4.90
N PRO A 106 1.51 -19.23 4.70
CA PRO A 106 1.13 -19.97 3.48
C PRO A 106 -0.35 -20.38 3.41
N SER A 107 -1.17 -20.06 4.42
CA SER A 107 -2.59 -20.40 4.43
C SER A 107 -3.42 -19.50 3.49
N ARG A 108 -4.49 -20.07 2.90
CA ARG A 108 -5.50 -19.29 2.15
C ARG A 108 -6.27 -18.40 3.13
N VAL A 109 -5.94 -17.11 3.19
CA VAL A 109 -6.61 -16.16 4.07
C VAL A 109 -7.90 -15.62 3.45
N ASN A 110 -8.97 -15.66 4.24
CA ASN A 110 -10.24 -15.02 3.92
C ASN A 110 -10.17 -13.51 4.20
N HIS A 111 -9.60 -12.73 3.26
CA HIS A 111 -9.41 -11.27 3.39
C HIS A 111 -10.71 -10.42 3.33
N THR A 112 -11.87 -11.05 3.07
CA THR A 112 -13.16 -10.42 2.68
C THR A 112 -13.52 -9.13 3.41
N GLY A 113 -13.40 -9.10 4.75
CA GLY A 113 -13.83 -7.96 5.57
C GLY A 113 -13.23 -6.61 5.17
N LYS A 114 -11.95 -6.58 4.75
CA LYS A 114 -11.25 -5.35 4.33
C LYS A 114 -10.93 -5.23 2.85
N VAL A 115 -11.06 -6.28 2.03
CA VAL A 115 -11.05 -6.14 0.55
C VAL A 115 -12.11 -5.11 0.12
N GLU A 116 -13.33 -5.21 0.66
CA GLU A 116 -14.39 -4.22 0.42
C GLU A 116 -14.14 -2.83 1.02
N LYS A 117 -13.16 -2.68 1.93
CA LYS A 117 -12.79 -1.38 2.53
C LYS A 117 -11.67 -0.70 1.76
N TYR A 118 -10.74 -1.46 1.20
CA TYR A 118 -9.59 -0.97 0.43
C TYR A 118 -9.46 -1.78 -0.88
N PRO A 119 -10.36 -1.61 -1.86
CA PRO A 119 -10.43 -2.46 -3.05
C PRO A 119 -9.19 -2.37 -3.94
N ASP A 120 -8.43 -1.28 -3.85
CA ASP A 120 -7.23 -1.05 -4.65
C ASP A 120 -5.99 -1.76 -4.07
N VAL A 121 -6.09 -2.32 -2.85
CA VAL A 121 -5.01 -3.07 -2.18
C VAL A 121 -5.00 -4.51 -2.70
N ARG A 122 -3.94 -4.88 -3.43
CA ARG A 122 -3.78 -6.23 -3.98
C ARG A 122 -3.28 -7.18 -2.89
N HIS A 123 -4.16 -8.06 -2.41
CA HIS A 123 -3.80 -9.13 -1.48
C HIS A 123 -3.16 -10.31 -2.24
N ILE A 124 -1.94 -10.68 -1.87
CA ILE A 124 -1.17 -11.77 -2.48
C ILE A 124 -0.43 -12.58 -1.40
N SER A 125 -0.04 -13.82 -1.72
CA SER A 125 0.80 -14.63 -0.82
C SER A 125 2.30 -14.37 -1.04
N TYR A 126 3.14 -14.79 -0.09
CA TYR A 126 4.59 -14.76 -0.26
C TYR A 126 5.08 -15.56 -1.48
N GLU A 127 4.55 -16.76 -1.73
CA GLU A 127 4.91 -17.54 -2.92
C GLU A 127 4.39 -16.90 -4.22
N GLU A 128 3.25 -16.21 -4.20
CA GLU A 128 2.73 -15.49 -5.36
C GLU A 128 3.59 -14.28 -5.74
N ILE A 129 4.11 -13.51 -4.77
CA ILE A 129 5.04 -12.43 -5.10
C ILE A 129 6.41 -12.95 -5.54
N LYS A 130 6.87 -14.05 -4.93
CA LYS A 130 8.14 -14.71 -5.28
C LYS A 130 8.13 -15.21 -6.72
N SER A 131 7.07 -15.90 -7.12
CA SER A 131 6.82 -16.35 -8.50
C SER A 131 6.48 -15.24 -9.50
N LYS A 132 6.50 -13.96 -9.09
CA LYS A 132 6.30 -12.78 -9.96
C LYS A 132 7.50 -11.84 -10.03
N LEU A 133 8.30 -11.72 -8.96
CA LEU A 133 9.50 -10.86 -8.93
C LEU A 133 10.81 -11.63 -9.14
N PHE A 134 10.87 -12.92 -8.81
CA PHE A 134 12.11 -13.71 -8.81
C PHE A 134 12.06 -14.89 -9.78
N VAL A 135 11.44 -14.70 -10.95
CA VAL A 135 11.32 -15.73 -12.02
C VAL A 135 12.67 -16.03 -12.71
N PHE A 136 13.69 -15.18 -12.47
CA PHE A 136 15.01 -15.24 -13.09
C PHE A 136 16.15 -15.28 -12.06
N LEU A 137 15.93 -16.00 -10.94
CA LEU A 137 16.95 -16.37 -9.94
C LEU A 137 16.97 -17.89 -9.76
#